data_AF-A0A401FRX3-F1
#
_entry.id   AF-A0A401FRX3-F1
#
_cell.length_a   1.000
_cell.length_b   1.000
_cell.length_c   1.000
_cell.angle_alpha   90.00
_cell.angle_beta   90.00
_cell.angle_gamma   90.00
#
_symmetry.space_group_name_H-M   'P 1'
#
loop_
_entity.id
_entity.type
_entity.pdbx_description
1 polymer ?
#
loop_
_entity_poly.entity_id
_entity_poly.type
_entity_poly.pdbx_seq_one_letter_code
_entity_poly.pdbx_strand_id
1 'polypeptide(L)'
;MVTLALQQRLSQYVLCPEPHPAPRKDIARYFGPRRFPGTISVGARKDHPDIFQDTLDSAYETYPRWLARTVASALNVFVNGQKPSCPSPDKREIRNTVRTVAAVLEFQTADRIPLCEAVPQQMYEDVFMRILSLFIRRHGPARQLHPYREFNALCHRIGLLLIDRMERQGITDARHPDINRLVQVAVLSGYVGINLKSSASAASDLLNWNLVPIRSEWTADMETVRAIPAETLMPVAEKLTSLCEAPEGQFGLDSLALYQTEVTDVVKPTLLVFFCDDYMESLIDMKRFEVMLARNPHLKLLFVPRAGRYGNDLSVEDLPAVLRERQFKPFRRLYRAGRIRISINGPRAGCLDPGNVSARLIREIDTLGADRAIVFETKGCRNFEMLRGRLQVPWYASFNCNRALSIRTVRIDGPPVFLRIPPGLSAYEGFARPRIAYSRSYPTAKVRFAHMTTRQMYAALDTRIYGQLRRRVGDELLLNTTLTHLGKIFKMTFSELTDVLSDGPAGKRFQSFTRQCVKNHELISQANRLPLRDILRECNGNS
;
A
#
# COMPACT_ATOMS: atom_id res chain seq x y z
N MET A 1 -30.61 13.12 21.39
CA MET A 1 -29.25 13.63 21.11
C MET A 1 -28.23 12.52 21.37
N VAL A 2 -27.25 12.32 20.48
CA VAL A 2 -26.14 11.38 20.68
C VAL A 2 -25.08 12.07 21.56
N THR A 3 -24.79 11.52 22.73
CA THR A 3 -23.79 12.11 23.66
C THR A 3 -22.39 12.11 23.04
N LEU A 4 -21.53 13.03 23.46
CA LEU A 4 -20.13 13.09 23.00
C LEU A 4 -19.39 11.76 23.23
N ALA A 5 -19.58 11.14 24.40
CA ALA A 5 -18.97 9.84 24.70
C ALA A 5 -19.43 8.74 23.73
N LEU A 6 -20.70 8.74 23.33
CA LEU A 6 -21.22 7.79 22.34
C LEU A 6 -20.67 8.09 20.94
N GLN A 7 -20.58 9.36 20.54
CA GLN A 7 -19.95 9.77 19.29
C GLN A 7 -18.50 9.27 19.21
N GLN A 8 -17.69 9.52 20.24
CA GLN A 8 -16.29 9.10 20.29
C GLN A 8 -16.13 7.58 20.23
N ARG A 9 -16.99 6.82 20.92
CA ARG A 9 -16.99 5.35 20.86
C ARG A 9 -17.33 4.82 19.46
N LEU A 10 -18.34 5.40 18.81
CA LEU A 10 -18.72 5.03 17.44
C LEU A 10 -17.62 5.38 16.43
N SER A 11 -17.06 6.58 16.52
CA SER A 11 -15.93 7.02 15.70
C SER A 11 -14.73 6.09 15.87
N GLN A 12 -14.39 5.70 17.10
CA GLN A 12 -13.30 4.76 17.38
C GLN A 12 -13.57 3.39 16.77
N TYR A 13 -14.78 2.84 16.90
CA TYR A 13 -15.15 1.56 16.31
C TYR A 13 -15.03 1.57 14.78
N VAL A 14 -15.42 2.69 14.15
CA VAL A 14 -15.37 2.84 12.69
C VAL A 14 -13.93 3.04 12.17
N LEU A 15 -13.09 3.78 12.90
CA LEU A 15 -11.70 4.04 12.50
C LEU A 15 -10.75 2.89 12.84
N CYS A 16 -10.96 2.23 13.97
CA CYS A 16 -10.07 1.22 14.53
C CYS A 16 -10.81 -0.12 14.68
N PRO A 17 -10.91 -0.91 13.60
CA PRO A 17 -11.55 -2.22 13.66
C PRO A 17 -10.70 -3.29 14.38
N GLU A 18 -9.44 -2.99 14.71
CA GLU A 18 -8.58 -3.88 15.48
C GLU A 18 -8.95 -3.83 16.97
N PRO A 19 -9.37 -4.95 17.58
CA PRO A 19 -9.79 -4.95 18.99
C PRO A 19 -8.64 -4.72 19.98
N HIS A 20 -7.40 -5.07 19.59
CA HIS A 20 -6.22 -4.96 20.44
C HIS A 20 -5.08 -4.27 19.69
N PRO A 21 -5.23 -2.98 19.35
CA PRO A 21 -4.19 -2.26 18.64
C PRO A 21 -2.93 -2.17 19.50
N ALA A 22 -1.78 -2.25 18.83
CA ALA A 22 -0.49 -2.11 19.48
C ALA A 22 -0.36 -0.73 20.15
N PRO A 23 0.29 -0.64 21.32
CA PRO A 23 0.70 0.64 21.88
C PRO A 23 1.52 1.46 20.88
N ARG A 24 1.35 2.79 20.90
CA ARG A 24 2.03 3.70 19.96
C ARG A 24 3.55 3.53 19.94
N LYS A 25 4.16 3.31 21.11
CA LYS A 25 5.60 3.04 21.24
C LYS A 25 6.03 1.78 20.49
N ASP A 26 5.18 0.75 20.49
CA ASP A 26 5.51 -0.55 19.89
C ASP A 26 5.35 -0.48 18.37
N ILE A 27 4.32 0.24 17.88
CA ILE A 27 4.14 0.57 16.46
C ILE A 27 5.34 1.36 15.93
N ALA A 28 5.80 2.36 16.71
CA ALA A 28 6.86 3.27 16.28
C ALA A 28 8.20 2.57 15.99
N ARG A 29 8.46 1.42 16.62
CA ARG A 29 9.68 0.61 16.37
C ARG A 29 9.84 0.16 14.93
N TYR A 30 8.73 -0.02 14.19
CA TYR A 30 8.77 -0.49 12.80
C TYR A 30 8.16 0.52 11.83
N PHE A 31 7.03 1.12 12.21
CA PHE A 31 6.27 2.01 11.33
C PHE A 31 6.64 3.49 11.48
N GLY A 32 7.54 3.82 12.42
CA GLY A 32 7.97 5.18 12.71
C GLY A 32 6.94 6.00 13.51
N PRO A 33 7.18 7.30 13.71
CA PRO A 33 6.33 8.15 14.53
C PRO A 33 4.89 8.27 13.99
N ARG A 34 3.94 8.51 14.91
CA ARG A 34 2.52 8.73 14.58
C ARG A 34 2.39 9.87 13.56
N ARG A 35 1.61 9.63 12.52
CA ARG A 35 1.28 10.56 11.45
C ARG A 35 -0.10 10.23 10.91
N PHE A 36 -0.71 11.17 10.20
CA PHE A 36 -1.90 10.88 9.41
C PHE A 36 -1.51 9.92 8.27
N PRO A 37 -2.11 8.72 8.20
CA PRO A 37 -1.82 7.75 7.13
C PRO A 37 -2.49 8.17 5.82
N GLY A 38 -2.01 7.65 4.70
CA GLY A 38 -2.61 7.96 3.39
C GLY A 38 -2.25 9.34 2.85
N THR A 39 -2.96 9.77 1.81
CA THR A 39 -2.67 11.03 1.12
C THR A 39 -3.26 12.23 1.84
N ILE A 40 -4.59 12.22 2.04
CA ILE A 40 -5.38 13.31 2.62
C ILE A 40 -6.68 12.75 3.25
N SER A 41 -7.32 13.51 4.15
CA SER A 41 -8.61 13.15 4.73
C SER A 41 -9.74 13.26 3.71
N VAL A 42 -10.81 12.49 3.87
CA VAL A 42 -12.04 12.69 3.07
C VAL A 42 -12.73 14.01 3.41
N GLY A 43 -12.52 14.53 4.63
CA GLY A 43 -13.04 15.80 5.09
C GLY A 43 -12.50 17.01 4.31
N ALA A 44 -11.23 16.94 3.86
CA ALA A 44 -10.64 17.97 3.02
C ALA A 44 -11.38 18.24 1.70
N ARG A 45 -12.28 17.35 1.26
CA ARG A 45 -13.19 17.59 0.12
C ARG A 45 -14.21 18.71 0.38
N LYS A 46 -14.44 19.10 1.64
CA LYS A 46 -15.31 20.22 1.99
C LYS A 46 -14.72 21.55 1.53
N ASP A 47 -13.41 21.72 1.72
CA ASP A 47 -12.72 22.99 1.48
C ASP A 47 -11.83 22.97 0.24
N HIS A 48 -11.34 21.79 -0.14
CA HIS A 48 -10.40 21.58 -1.27
C HIS A 48 -10.77 20.37 -2.15
N PRO A 49 -12.01 20.29 -2.67
CA PRO A 49 -12.41 19.19 -3.56
C PRO A 49 -11.62 19.12 -4.88
N ASP A 50 -10.98 20.21 -5.31
CA ASP A 50 -10.14 20.25 -6.52
C ASP A 50 -8.90 19.34 -6.39
N ILE A 51 -8.39 19.12 -5.18
CA ILE A 51 -7.29 18.19 -4.90
C ILE A 51 -7.68 16.75 -5.26
N PHE A 52 -8.96 16.43 -5.29
CA PHE A 52 -9.46 15.10 -5.60
C PHE A 52 -9.82 14.90 -7.07
N GLN A 53 -9.65 15.93 -7.90
CA GLN A 53 -9.70 15.77 -9.35
C GLN A 53 -8.47 15.01 -9.82
N ASP A 54 -8.68 13.99 -10.63
CA ASP A 54 -7.60 13.18 -11.18
C ASP A 54 -6.81 13.95 -12.26
N THR A 55 -7.51 14.76 -13.06
CA THR A 55 -6.94 15.70 -14.05
C THR A 55 -7.57 17.09 -13.91
N LEU A 56 -6.94 18.14 -14.47
CA LEU A 56 -7.54 19.49 -14.48
C LEU A 56 -8.86 19.56 -15.28
N ASP A 57 -9.07 18.65 -16.22
CA ASP A 57 -10.30 18.58 -17.04
C ASP A 57 -11.40 17.73 -16.37
N SER A 58 -11.07 17.03 -15.29
CA SER A 58 -12.04 16.20 -14.56
C SER A 58 -13.12 17.07 -13.93
N ALA A 59 -14.37 16.63 -13.98
CA ALA A 59 -15.47 17.35 -13.37
C ALA A 59 -15.21 17.60 -11.88
N TYR A 60 -15.43 18.84 -11.45
CA TYR A 60 -15.35 19.21 -10.05
C TYR A 60 -16.53 18.59 -9.29
N GLU A 61 -16.24 17.68 -8.36
CA GLU A 61 -17.25 17.00 -7.55
C GLU A 61 -17.25 17.54 -6.11
N THR A 62 -18.36 18.14 -5.69
CA THR A 62 -18.53 18.66 -4.33
C THR A 62 -18.64 17.53 -3.30
N TYR A 63 -18.27 17.80 -2.05
CA TYR A 63 -18.35 16.80 -0.96
C TYR A 63 -19.73 16.13 -0.82
N PRO A 64 -20.88 16.85 -0.82
CA PRO A 64 -22.18 16.20 -0.71
C PRO A 64 -22.51 15.28 -1.89
N ARG A 65 -22.10 15.66 -3.12
CA ARG A 65 -22.33 14.87 -4.34
C ARG A 65 -21.49 13.59 -4.32
N TRP A 66 -20.21 13.72 -3.99
CA TRP A 66 -19.30 12.59 -3.80
C TRP A 66 -19.84 11.62 -2.73
N LEU A 67 -20.20 12.14 -1.55
CA LEU A 67 -20.71 11.33 -0.46
C LEU A 67 -21.98 10.57 -0.84
N ALA A 68 -22.93 11.24 -1.50
CA ALA A 68 -24.17 10.60 -1.96
C ALA A 68 -23.90 9.46 -2.94
N ARG A 69 -23.03 9.68 -3.93
CA ARG A 69 -22.65 8.67 -4.93
C ARG A 69 -21.95 7.47 -4.29
N THR A 70 -20.95 7.73 -3.45
CA THR A 70 -20.14 6.66 -2.84
C THR A 70 -20.94 5.85 -1.82
N VAL A 71 -21.78 6.48 -1.00
CA VAL A 71 -22.66 5.76 -0.06
C VAL A 71 -23.73 4.95 -0.79
N ALA A 72 -24.30 5.47 -1.87
CA ALA A 72 -25.26 4.71 -2.69
C ALA A 72 -24.59 3.46 -3.30
N SER A 73 -23.38 3.60 -3.82
CA SER A 73 -22.60 2.46 -4.34
C SER A 73 -22.30 1.42 -3.26
N ALA A 74 -21.80 1.86 -2.09
CA ALA A 74 -21.52 0.97 -0.96
C ALA A 74 -22.79 0.24 -0.45
N LEU A 75 -23.93 0.95 -0.40
CA LEU A 75 -25.21 0.36 -0.01
C LEU A 75 -25.66 -0.71 -1.00
N ASN A 76 -25.56 -0.46 -2.31
CA ASN A 76 -25.89 -1.45 -3.33
C ASN A 76 -25.04 -2.71 -3.18
N VAL A 77 -23.73 -2.56 -3.00
CA VAL A 77 -22.81 -3.69 -2.75
C VAL A 77 -23.21 -4.44 -1.47
N PHE A 78 -23.54 -3.71 -0.41
CA PHE A 78 -23.92 -4.29 0.87
C PHE A 78 -25.23 -5.09 0.79
N VAL A 79 -26.26 -4.57 0.11
CA VAL A 79 -27.57 -5.24 -0.04
C VAL A 79 -27.46 -6.45 -0.96
N ASN A 80 -26.87 -6.29 -2.14
CA ASN A 80 -26.72 -7.37 -3.12
C ASN A 80 -25.83 -8.51 -2.57
N GLY A 81 -24.78 -8.16 -1.82
CA GLY A 81 -23.88 -9.15 -1.22
C GLY A 81 -24.49 -9.93 -0.04
N GLN A 82 -25.59 -9.46 0.57
CA GLN A 82 -26.27 -10.21 1.63
C GLN A 82 -27.35 -11.17 1.10
N LYS A 83 -28.08 -10.74 0.07
CA LYS A 83 -29.14 -11.49 -0.61
C LYS A 83 -29.17 -11.07 -2.08
N PRO A 84 -28.63 -11.89 -3.02
CA PRO A 84 -28.60 -11.55 -4.45
C PRO A 84 -29.99 -11.25 -5.05
N SER A 85 -31.05 -11.81 -4.46
CA SER A 85 -32.44 -11.64 -4.90
C SER A 85 -33.18 -10.47 -4.21
N CYS A 86 -32.52 -9.70 -3.34
CA CYS A 86 -33.15 -8.52 -2.75
C CYS A 86 -33.27 -7.40 -3.78
N PRO A 87 -34.41 -6.68 -3.84
CA PRO A 87 -34.53 -5.50 -4.69
C PRO A 87 -33.48 -4.47 -4.28
N SER A 88 -32.96 -3.75 -5.27
CA SER A 88 -32.04 -2.64 -5.01
C SER A 88 -32.69 -1.61 -4.09
N PRO A 89 -31.90 -0.95 -3.21
CA PRO A 89 -32.38 0.10 -2.33
C PRO A 89 -33.14 1.17 -3.11
N ASP A 90 -34.31 1.58 -2.61
CA ASP A 90 -35.08 2.64 -3.27
C ASP A 90 -34.43 4.03 -3.07
N LYS A 91 -34.88 5.03 -3.84
CA LYS A 91 -34.34 6.41 -3.75
C LYS A 91 -34.54 7.05 -2.37
N ARG A 92 -35.55 6.63 -1.59
CA ARG A 92 -35.81 7.16 -0.24
C ARG A 92 -34.85 6.53 0.76
N GLU A 93 -34.63 5.23 0.70
CA GLU A 93 -33.67 4.48 1.50
C GLU A 93 -32.24 4.98 1.27
N ILE A 94 -31.84 5.16 0.01
CA ILE A 94 -30.53 5.76 -0.33
C ILE A 94 -30.40 7.14 0.32
N ARG A 95 -31.38 8.02 0.15
CA ARG A 95 -31.33 9.39 0.73
C ARG A 95 -31.25 9.37 2.26
N ASN A 96 -32.00 8.49 2.91
CA ASN A 96 -31.97 8.35 4.38
C ASN A 96 -30.61 7.81 4.85
N THR A 97 -30.05 6.85 4.13
CA THR A 97 -28.73 6.28 4.43
C THR A 97 -27.64 7.33 4.26
N VAL A 98 -27.65 8.09 3.16
CA VAL A 98 -26.71 9.19 2.91
C VAL A 98 -26.75 10.22 4.05
N ARG A 99 -27.96 10.64 4.48
CA ARG A 99 -28.11 11.57 5.63
C ARG A 99 -27.54 11.00 6.92
N THR A 100 -27.76 9.70 7.17
CA THR A 100 -27.27 9.02 8.37
C THR A 100 -25.74 8.93 8.35
N VAL A 101 -25.15 8.51 7.24
CA VAL A 101 -23.70 8.44 7.08
C VAL A 101 -23.09 9.84 7.22
N ALA A 102 -23.68 10.87 6.58
CA ALA A 102 -23.23 12.25 6.73
C ALA A 102 -23.21 12.71 8.19
N ALA A 103 -24.27 12.43 8.96
CA ALA A 103 -24.33 12.78 10.38
C ALA A 103 -23.25 12.05 11.21
N VAL A 104 -22.98 10.78 10.93
CA VAL A 104 -21.91 10.02 11.60
C VAL A 104 -20.52 10.58 11.26
N LEU A 105 -20.31 11.03 10.02
CA LEU A 105 -19.04 11.64 9.62
C LEU A 105 -18.74 12.97 10.33
N GLU A 106 -19.75 13.63 10.92
CA GLU A 106 -19.56 14.81 11.77
C GLU A 106 -19.34 14.47 13.26
N PHE A 107 -19.41 13.19 13.66
CA PHE A 107 -19.15 12.80 15.05
C PHE A 107 -17.72 13.12 15.46
N GLN A 108 -17.55 13.58 16.70
CA GLN A 108 -16.21 13.84 17.22
C GLN A 108 -15.44 12.54 17.49
N THR A 109 -14.17 12.54 17.13
CA THR A 109 -13.19 11.53 17.49
C THR A 109 -12.63 11.79 18.90
N ALA A 110 -11.81 10.86 19.40
CA ALA A 110 -11.08 11.06 20.66
C ALA A 110 -10.15 12.30 20.62
N ASP A 111 -9.61 12.62 19.44
CA ASP A 111 -8.77 13.79 19.20
C ASP A 111 -9.60 15.07 18.95
N ARG A 112 -10.92 15.05 19.21
CA ARG A 112 -11.88 16.17 19.07
C ARG A 112 -12.01 16.78 17.67
N ILE A 113 -11.54 16.08 16.63
CA ILE A 113 -11.83 16.41 15.23
C ILE A 113 -13.05 15.62 14.72
N PRO A 114 -13.79 16.11 13.72
CA PRO A 114 -14.83 15.35 13.04
C PRO A 114 -14.27 14.04 12.43
N LEU A 115 -15.10 13.00 12.39
CA LEU A 115 -14.72 11.70 11.81
C LEU A 115 -14.27 11.84 10.35
N CYS A 116 -14.90 12.69 9.54
CA CYS A 116 -14.47 12.91 8.15
C CYS A 116 -13.01 13.41 8.03
N GLU A 117 -12.49 14.13 9.03
CA GLU A 117 -11.10 14.59 9.05
C GLU A 117 -10.12 13.49 9.48
N ALA A 118 -10.62 12.47 10.18
CA ALA A 118 -9.82 11.35 10.64
C ALA A 118 -9.77 10.18 9.65
N VAL A 119 -10.64 10.15 8.64
CA VAL A 119 -10.72 9.07 7.64
C VAL A 119 -9.81 9.40 6.45
N PRO A 120 -8.73 8.62 6.22
CA PRO A 120 -7.93 8.75 5.01
C PRO A 120 -8.74 8.43 3.75
N GLN A 121 -8.45 9.11 2.64
CA GLN A 121 -9.08 8.85 1.35
C GLN A 121 -8.96 7.37 0.94
N GLN A 122 -7.87 6.69 1.28
CA GLN A 122 -7.67 5.28 0.97
C GLN A 122 -8.55 4.33 1.80
N MET A 123 -9.24 4.79 2.85
CA MET A 123 -10.01 3.96 3.78
C MET A 123 -11.52 4.18 3.73
N TYR A 124 -12.01 5.12 2.91
CA TYR A 124 -13.41 5.53 2.98
C TYR A 124 -14.39 4.37 2.76
N GLU A 125 -14.06 3.43 1.87
CA GLU A 125 -14.95 2.32 1.54
C GLU A 125 -15.12 1.40 2.74
N ASP A 126 -14.01 0.98 3.35
CA ASP A 126 -14.01 0.16 4.57
C ASP A 126 -14.76 0.86 5.71
N VAL A 127 -14.58 2.17 5.85
CA VAL A 127 -15.28 2.99 6.85
C VAL A 127 -16.78 3.03 6.57
N PHE A 128 -17.21 3.30 5.34
CA PHE A 128 -18.62 3.36 4.99
C PHE A 128 -19.29 2.00 5.16
N MET A 129 -18.65 0.91 4.75
CA MET A 129 -19.16 -0.44 4.95
C MET A 129 -19.35 -0.76 6.44
N ARG A 130 -18.43 -0.31 7.31
CA ARG A 130 -18.61 -0.44 8.77
C ARG A 130 -19.77 0.41 9.30
N ILE A 131 -19.92 1.65 8.84
CA ILE A 131 -21.05 2.51 9.20
C ILE A 131 -22.37 1.86 8.78
N LEU A 132 -22.48 1.39 7.52
CA LEU A 132 -23.67 0.69 7.02
C LEU A 132 -23.98 -0.58 7.83
N SER A 133 -22.95 -1.33 8.21
CA SER A 133 -23.12 -2.53 9.02
C SER A 133 -23.74 -2.28 10.40
N LEU A 134 -23.50 -1.10 10.99
CA LEU A 134 -24.07 -0.70 12.28
C LEU A 134 -25.57 -0.40 12.20
N PHE A 135 -26.07 0.08 11.06
CA PHE A 135 -27.46 0.54 10.92
C PHE A 135 -28.39 -0.48 10.30
N ILE A 136 -27.90 -1.27 9.35
CA ILE A 136 -28.74 -2.20 8.57
C ILE A 136 -28.90 -3.54 9.30
N ARG A 137 -27.90 -3.96 10.10
CA ARG A 137 -27.97 -5.22 10.84
C ARG A 137 -28.70 -5.02 12.17
N ARG A 138 -30.02 -5.25 12.18
CA ARG A 138 -30.79 -5.25 13.42
C ARG A 138 -30.64 -6.54 14.25
N HIS A 139 -30.47 -7.72 13.63
CA HIS A 139 -30.29 -8.99 14.37
C HIS A 139 -29.51 -10.05 13.55
N GLY A 140 -28.51 -10.70 14.15
CA GLY A 140 -27.83 -11.89 13.62
C GLY A 140 -26.29 -11.83 13.60
N PRO A 141 -25.58 -12.98 13.68
CA PRO A 141 -24.13 -13.01 13.54
C PRO A 141 -23.75 -12.46 12.17
N ALA A 142 -22.70 -11.65 12.14
CA ALA A 142 -22.25 -10.95 10.94
C ALA A 142 -21.97 -11.95 9.81
N ARG A 143 -22.90 -12.17 8.87
CA ARG A 143 -22.60 -12.88 7.61
C ARG A 143 -21.43 -12.14 6.97
N GLN A 144 -20.28 -12.77 6.83
CA GLN A 144 -19.08 -12.08 6.33
C GLN A 144 -19.36 -11.68 4.87
N LEU A 145 -19.51 -10.38 4.62
CA LEU A 145 -19.78 -9.89 3.27
C LEU A 145 -18.55 -10.19 2.42
N HIS A 146 -18.73 -10.95 1.34
CA HIS A 146 -17.65 -11.27 0.42
C HIS A 146 -18.08 -10.93 -1.02
N PRO A 147 -18.07 -9.64 -1.39
CA PRO A 147 -18.59 -9.20 -2.68
C PRO A 147 -17.72 -9.67 -3.86
N TYR A 148 -16.47 -10.06 -3.60
CA TYR A 148 -15.53 -10.58 -4.60
C TYR A 148 -15.37 -12.11 -4.54
N ARG A 149 -16.33 -12.86 -4.01
CA ARG A 149 -16.19 -14.32 -3.83
C ARG A 149 -15.99 -15.04 -5.15
N GLU A 150 -16.86 -14.77 -6.12
CA GLU A 150 -16.85 -15.34 -7.46
C GLU A 150 -15.57 -14.93 -8.21
N PHE A 151 -15.20 -13.65 -8.11
CA PHE A 151 -13.96 -13.11 -8.68
C PHE A 151 -12.71 -13.80 -8.08
N ASN A 152 -12.62 -13.92 -6.75
CA ASN A 152 -11.50 -14.59 -6.09
C ASN A 152 -11.43 -16.08 -6.46
N ALA A 153 -12.57 -16.77 -6.60
CA ALA A 153 -12.59 -18.17 -7.05
C ALA A 153 -12.11 -18.32 -8.49
N LEU A 154 -12.48 -17.42 -9.39
CA LEU A 154 -11.96 -17.38 -10.76
C LEU A 154 -10.45 -17.11 -10.78
N CYS A 155 -10.01 -16.08 -10.04
CA CYS A 155 -8.60 -15.74 -9.86
C CYS A 155 -7.79 -16.88 -9.26
N HIS A 156 -8.36 -17.68 -8.35
CA HIS A 156 -7.73 -18.87 -7.81
C HIS A 156 -7.40 -19.86 -8.94
N ARG A 157 -8.38 -20.18 -9.79
CA ARG A 157 -8.21 -21.10 -10.91
C ARG A 157 -7.15 -20.60 -11.90
N ILE A 158 -7.21 -19.32 -12.28
CA ILE A 158 -6.20 -18.70 -13.17
C ILE A 158 -4.82 -18.73 -12.52
N GLY A 159 -4.71 -18.41 -11.23
CA GLY A 159 -3.45 -18.45 -10.48
C GLY A 159 -2.81 -19.84 -10.48
N LEU A 160 -3.60 -20.90 -10.30
CA LEU A 160 -3.10 -22.28 -10.37
C LEU A 160 -2.62 -22.67 -11.77
N LEU A 161 -3.33 -22.26 -12.82
CA LEU A 161 -2.90 -22.48 -14.21
C LEU A 161 -1.60 -21.73 -14.53
N LEU A 162 -1.46 -20.50 -14.03
CA LEU A 162 -0.25 -19.70 -14.18
C LEU A 162 0.94 -20.36 -13.46
N ILE A 163 0.75 -20.85 -12.24
CA ILE A 163 1.80 -21.59 -11.50
C ILE A 163 2.22 -22.85 -12.27
N ASP A 164 1.26 -23.66 -12.74
CA ASP A 164 1.56 -24.88 -13.49
C ASP A 164 2.32 -24.57 -14.80
N ARG A 165 1.97 -23.48 -15.49
CA ARG A 165 2.70 -23.01 -16.67
C ARG A 165 4.13 -22.60 -16.32
N MET A 166 4.32 -21.79 -15.29
CA MET A 166 5.66 -21.36 -14.85
C MET A 166 6.53 -22.55 -14.43
N GLU A 167 5.95 -23.58 -13.81
CA GLU A 167 6.61 -24.83 -13.47
C GLU A 167 7.09 -25.57 -14.74
N ARG A 168 6.24 -25.71 -15.76
CA ARG A 168 6.60 -26.35 -17.05
C ARG A 168 7.67 -25.58 -17.82
N GLN A 169 7.74 -24.27 -17.66
CA GLN A 169 8.76 -23.41 -18.28
C GLN A 169 10.07 -23.34 -17.47
N GLY A 170 10.13 -24.01 -16.31
CA GLY A 170 11.32 -23.99 -15.45
C GLY A 170 11.55 -22.68 -14.70
N ILE A 171 10.61 -21.72 -14.73
CA ILE A 171 10.73 -20.42 -14.04
C ILE A 171 10.83 -20.62 -12.52
N THR A 172 10.15 -21.64 -11.99
CA THR A 172 10.20 -22.01 -10.58
C THR A 172 11.20 -23.14 -10.28
N ASP A 173 12.09 -23.50 -11.20
CA ASP A 173 13.10 -24.55 -10.95
C ASP A 173 14.02 -24.11 -9.80
N ALA A 174 14.04 -24.90 -8.72
CA ALA A 174 14.84 -24.60 -7.54
C ALA A 174 16.36 -24.56 -7.81
N ARG A 175 16.84 -25.14 -8.92
CA ARG A 175 18.26 -25.14 -9.30
C ARG A 175 18.73 -23.80 -9.88
N HIS A 176 17.87 -23.17 -10.70
CA HIS A 176 18.16 -21.89 -11.34
C HIS A 176 16.91 -21.00 -11.37
N PRO A 177 16.39 -20.58 -10.20
CA PRO A 177 15.13 -19.88 -10.15
C PRO A 177 15.28 -18.45 -10.65
N ASP A 178 14.37 -18.05 -11.54
CA ASP A 178 14.25 -16.66 -11.99
C ASP A 178 13.35 -15.87 -11.01
N ILE A 179 13.93 -15.53 -9.86
CA ILE A 179 13.24 -14.78 -8.80
C ILE A 179 12.72 -13.44 -9.32
N ASN A 180 13.48 -12.75 -10.17
CA ASN A 180 13.07 -11.47 -10.73
C ASN A 180 11.81 -11.61 -11.57
N ARG A 181 11.76 -12.63 -12.45
CA ARG A 181 10.56 -12.93 -13.22
C ARG A 181 9.38 -13.32 -12.33
N LEU A 182 9.61 -14.06 -11.24
CA LEU A 182 8.56 -14.38 -10.27
C LEU A 182 8.02 -13.15 -9.54
N VAL A 183 8.87 -12.20 -9.16
CA VAL A 183 8.46 -10.89 -8.62
C VAL A 183 7.60 -10.16 -9.65
N GLN A 184 8.06 -10.10 -10.89
CA GLN A 184 7.37 -9.40 -11.97
C GLN A 184 6.01 -10.02 -12.27
N VAL A 185 5.91 -11.35 -12.43
CA VAL A 185 4.64 -12.06 -12.63
C VAL A 185 3.67 -11.77 -11.47
N ALA A 186 4.16 -11.78 -10.23
CA ALA A 186 3.32 -11.48 -9.07
C ALA A 186 2.72 -10.07 -9.17
N VAL A 187 3.53 -9.05 -9.44
CA VAL A 187 3.03 -7.66 -9.57
C VAL A 187 2.08 -7.52 -10.76
N LEU A 188 2.43 -8.09 -11.92
CA LEU A 188 1.62 -8.03 -13.13
C LEU A 188 0.28 -8.76 -12.98
N SER A 189 0.20 -9.79 -12.14
CA SER A 189 -1.07 -10.47 -11.88
C SER A 189 -2.13 -9.55 -11.27
N GLY A 190 -1.74 -8.42 -10.65
CA GLY A 190 -2.67 -7.37 -10.23
C GLY A 190 -3.44 -6.71 -11.38
N TYR A 191 -2.99 -6.82 -12.63
CA TYR A 191 -3.73 -6.36 -13.83
C TYR A 191 -4.92 -7.23 -14.18
N VAL A 192 -4.93 -8.48 -13.73
CA VAL A 192 -5.97 -9.45 -14.09
C VAL A 192 -7.31 -8.99 -13.55
N GLY A 193 -8.27 -8.81 -14.47
CA GLY A 193 -9.64 -8.46 -14.12
C GLY A 193 -9.77 -7.11 -13.43
N ILE A 194 -8.84 -6.18 -13.63
CA ILE A 194 -8.93 -4.84 -13.02
C ILE A 194 -10.21 -4.09 -13.42
N ASN A 195 -10.79 -4.42 -14.58
CA ASN A 195 -12.08 -3.93 -15.04
C ASN A 195 -13.27 -4.38 -14.16
N LEU A 196 -13.10 -5.41 -13.34
CA LEU A 196 -14.10 -5.92 -12.41
C LEU A 196 -13.86 -5.47 -10.96
N LYS A 197 -12.70 -4.86 -10.67
CA LYS A 197 -12.39 -4.29 -9.36
C LYS A 197 -13.04 -2.91 -9.24
N SER A 198 -13.63 -2.63 -8.08
CA SER A 198 -14.29 -1.33 -7.86
C SER A 198 -13.31 -0.17 -8.02
N SER A 199 -13.79 0.98 -8.49
CA SER A 199 -13.00 2.22 -8.46
C SER A 199 -12.66 2.67 -7.04
N ALA A 200 -13.44 2.22 -6.05
CA ALA A 200 -13.18 2.44 -4.63
C ALA A 200 -11.92 1.71 -4.14
N SER A 201 -11.60 0.55 -4.72
CA SER A 201 -10.35 -0.20 -4.47
C SER A 201 -9.08 0.57 -4.84
N ALA A 202 -9.18 1.72 -5.52
CA ALA A 202 -8.06 2.62 -5.80
C ALA A 202 -8.38 4.11 -5.58
N ALA A 203 -9.54 4.40 -4.95
CA ALA A 203 -10.07 5.74 -4.71
C ALA A 203 -10.00 6.69 -5.94
N SER A 204 -10.18 6.13 -7.14
CA SER A 204 -10.07 6.81 -8.45
C SER A 204 -10.94 6.09 -9.48
N ASP A 205 -11.77 6.83 -10.20
CA ASP A 205 -12.58 6.28 -11.31
C ASP A 205 -11.76 6.09 -12.59
N LEU A 206 -10.60 6.75 -12.70
CA LEU A 206 -9.69 6.56 -13.84
C LEU A 206 -9.05 5.17 -13.83
N LEU A 207 -9.07 4.53 -15.01
CA LEU A 207 -8.32 3.34 -15.37
C LEU A 207 -7.59 3.63 -16.68
N ASN A 208 -6.29 3.84 -16.62
CA ASN A 208 -5.48 4.14 -17.80
C ASN A 208 -5.10 2.86 -18.59
N TRP A 209 -4.93 1.72 -17.91
CA TRP A 209 -4.32 0.50 -18.44
C TRP A 209 -5.11 -0.74 -17.96
N ASN A 210 -5.71 -1.43 -18.91
CA ASN A 210 -6.46 -2.68 -18.69
C ASN A 210 -5.83 -3.81 -19.50
N LEU A 211 -4.64 -4.25 -19.10
CA LEU A 211 -3.80 -5.15 -19.89
C LEU A 211 -4.35 -6.58 -20.00
N VAL A 212 -5.11 -7.03 -19.00
CA VAL A 212 -5.62 -8.40 -18.92
C VAL A 212 -7.06 -8.40 -18.39
N PRO A 213 -8.05 -7.95 -19.19
CA PRO A 213 -9.43 -7.91 -18.77
C PRO A 213 -10.01 -9.30 -18.55
N ILE A 214 -10.95 -9.41 -17.61
CA ILE A 214 -11.81 -10.57 -17.45
C ILE A 214 -13.24 -10.22 -17.86
N ARG A 215 -13.91 -11.15 -18.53
CA ARG A 215 -15.31 -11.05 -18.92
C ARG A 215 -16.21 -11.05 -17.67
N SER A 216 -17.05 -10.03 -17.48
CA SER A 216 -17.87 -9.86 -16.27
C SER A 216 -18.82 -11.03 -16.00
N GLU A 217 -19.32 -11.65 -17.07
CA GLU A 217 -20.19 -12.82 -17.02
C GLU A 217 -19.50 -14.02 -16.38
N TRP A 218 -18.16 -14.12 -16.42
CA TRP A 218 -17.43 -15.21 -15.76
C TRP A 218 -17.53 -15.17 -14.24
N THR A 219 -17.97 -14.04 -13.69
CA THR A 219 -18.11 -13.81 -12.25
C THR A 219 -19.56 -13.58 -11.83
N ALA A 220 -20.53 -13.95 -12.67
CA ALA A 220 -21.96 -13.77 -12.37
C ALA A 220 -22.38 -14.54 -11.12
N ASP A 221 -21.96 -15.81 -11.01
CA ASP A 221 -22.20 -16.68 -9.86
C ASP A 221 -21.15 -17.80 -9.78
N MET A 222 -21.18 -18.55 -8.67
CA MET A 222 -20.23 -19.64 -8.43
C MET A 222 -20.41 -20.84 -9.39
N GLU A 223 -21.59 -21.05 -9.96
CA GLU A 223 -21.83 -22.13 -10.92
C GLU A 223 -21.13 -21.82 -12.23
N THR A 224 -21.32 -20.59 -12.73
CA THR A 224 -20.64 -20.03 -13.88
C THR A 224 -19.13 -20.07 -13.71
N VAL A 225 -18.60 -19.62 -12.57
CA VAL A 225 -17.16 -19.68 -12.27
C VAL A 225 -16.62 -21.10 -12.37
N ARG A 226 -17.37 -22.11 -11.94
CA ARG A 226 -16.95 -23.53 -11.99
C ARG A 226 -17.06 -24.13 -13.38
N ALA A 227 -18.06 -23.72 -14.16
CA ALA A 227 -18.36 -24.25 -15.47
C ALA A 227 -17.34 -23.83 -16.55
N ILE A 228 -16.62 -22.71 -16.36
CA ILE A 228 -15.62 -22.24 -17.34
C ILE A 228 -14.50 -23.29 -17.49
N PRO A 229 -14.21 -23.81 -18.70
CA PRO A 229 -13.12 -24.77 -18.92
C PRO A 229 -11.74 -24.17 -18.65
N ALA A 230 -10.76 -25.01 -18.28
CA ALA A 230 -9.39 -24.55 -18.01
C ALA A 230 -8.73 -23.95 -19.27
N GLU A 231 -9.05 -24.49 -20.43
CA GLU A 231 -8.60 -24.07 -21.75
C GLU A 231 -9.05 -22.65 -22.07
N THR A 232 -10.22 -22.24 -21.57
CA THR A 232 -10.73 -20.86 -21.70
C THR A 232 -9.98 -19.88 -20.80
N LEU A 233 -9.50 -20.34 -19.64
CA LEU A 233 -8.73 -19.52 -18.70
C LEU A 233 -7.24 -19.45 -19.07
N MET A 234 -6.70 -20.46 -19.74
CA MET A 234 -5.28 -20.57 -20.07
C MET A 234 -4.73 -19.32 -20.79
N PRO A 235 -5.39 -18.75 -21.82
CA PRO A 235 -4.89 -17.55 -22.50
C PRO A 235 -4.63 -16.36 -21.58
N VAL A 236 -5.38 -16.24 -20.46
CA VAL A 236 -5.15 -15.21 -19.44
C VAL A 236 -3.80 -15.43 -18.75
N ALA A 237 -3.49 -16.67 -18.38
CA ALA A 237 -2.20 -17.03 -17.80
C ALA A 237 -1.05 -16.85 -18.81
N GLU A 238 -1.23 -17.23 -20.07
CA GLU A 238 -0.21 -17.05 -21.12
C GLU A 238 0.10 -15.58 -21.38
N LYS A 239 -0.94 -14.74 -21.36
CA LYS A 239 -0.78 -13.29 -21.51
C LYS A 239 0.07 -12.70 -20.40
N LEU A 240 -0.09 -13.13 -19.15
CA LEU A 240 0.74 -12.63 -18.04
C LEU A 240 2.20 -13.01 -18.17
N THR A 241 2.49 -14.25 -18.57
CA THR A 241 3.86 -14.71 -18.79
C THR A 241 4.54 -13.94 -19.92
N SER A 242 3.82 -13.66 -21.02
CA SER A 242 4.36 -12.88 -22.15
C SER A 242 4.51 -11.40 -21.81
N LEU A 243 3.66 -10.83 -20.96
CA LEU A 243 3.82 -9.45 -20.49
C LEU A 243 5.13 -9.22 -19.73
N CYS A 244 5.69 -10.21 -19.05
CA CYS A 244 6.98 -10.09 -18.36
C CYS A 244 8.14 -9.80 -19.32
N GLU A 245 8.02 -10.21 -20.58
CA GLU A 245 9.02 -10.00 -21.64
C GLU A 245 8.71 -8.74 -22.46
N ALA A 246 7.48 -8.21 -22.35
CA ALA A 246 7.04 -7.04 -23.09
C ALA A 246 7.47 -5.73 -22.41
N PRO A 247 7.68 -4.64 -23.17
CA PRO A 247 7.97 -3.32 -22.59
C PRO A 247 6.91 -2.84 -21.59
N GLU A 248 5.65 -3.18 -21.80
CA GLU A 248 4.51 -2.82 -20.95
C GLU A 248 4.58 -3.47 -19.57
N GLY A 249 5.23 -4.63 -19.45
CA GLY A 249 5.39 -5.31 -18.17
C GLY A 249 6.66 -4.94 -17.40
N GLN A 250 7.58 -4.16 -18.00
CA GLN A 250 8.81 -3.73 -17.32
C GLN A 250 8.52 -2.71 -16.23
N PHE A 251 9.30 -2.73 -15.16
CA PHE A 251 9.13 -1.79 -14.06
C PHE A 251 9.51 -0.36 -14.46
N GLY A 252 8.64 0.61 -14.19
CA GLY A 252 8.92 2.04 -14.38
C GLY A 252 9.86 2.62 -13.32
N LEU A 253 9.92 1.98 -12.15
CA LEU A 253 10.95 2.15 -11.13
C LEU A 253 11.28 0.75 -10.60
N ASP A 254 12.55 0.37 -10.71
CA ASP A 254 13.02 -0.97 -10.44
C ASP A 254 14.02 -0.98 -9.29
N SER A 255 13.81 -1.86 -8.31
CA SER A 255 14.69 -2.10 -7.17
C SER A 255 14.98 -3.59 -6.97
N LEU A 256 14.79 -4.40 -8.00
CA LEU A 256 15.07 -5.84 -8.00
C LEU A 256 16.52 -6.15 -7.64
N ALA A 257 17.49 -5.39 -8.18
CA ALA A 257 18.91 -5.61 -7.86
C ALA A 257 19.19 -5.43 -6.35
N LEU A 258 18.62 -4.38 -5.74
CA LEU A 258 18.73 -4.18 -4.30
C LEU A 258 18.00 -5.27 -3.53
N TYR A 259 16.81 -5.68 -3.95
CA TYR A 259 16.06 -6.77 -3.33
C TYR A 259 16.80 -8.10 -3.37
N GLN A 260 17.47 -8.40 -4.48
CA GLN A 260 18.34 -9.56 -4.60
C GLN A 260 19.40 -9.56 -3.49
N THR A 261 20.06 -8.41 -3.26
CA THR A 261 21.12 -8.29 -2.25
C THR A 261 20.61 -8.21 -0.80
N GLU A 262 19.51 -7.51 -0.54
CA GLU A 262 19.01 -7.24 0.81
C GLU A 262 18.06 -8.34 1.33
N VAL A 263 17.48 -9.14 0.43
CA VAL A 263 16.44 -10.12 0.76
C VAL A 263 16.74 -11.50 0.19
N THR A 264 16.87 -11.64 -1.14
CA THR A 264 16.95 -12.96 -1.79
C THR A 264 18.23 -13.72 -1.45
N ASP A 265 19.39 -13.06 -1.59
CA ASP A 265 20.73 -13.63 -1.41
C ASP A 265 21.39 -13.13 -0.12
N VAL A 266 20.58 -12.73 0.85
CA VAL A 266 21.08 -12.23 2.12
C VAL A 266 21.87 -13.32 2.85
N VAL A 267 23.09 -12.97 3.29
CA VAL A 267 23.98 -13.89 4.02
C VAL A 267 23.76 -13.85 5.53
N LYS A 268 23.14 -12.79 6.04
CA LYS A 268 22.79 -12.64 7.45
C LYS A 268 21.37 -13.15 7.72
N PRO A 269 21.10 -13.71 8.92
CA PRO A 269 19.75 -14.05 9.32
C PRO A 269 18.78 -12.87 9.12
N THR A 270 17.73 -13.08 8.34
CA THR A 270 16.81 -12.02 7.94
C THR A 270 15.36 -12.51 8.03
N LEU A 271 14.48 -11.65 8.51
CA LEU A 271 13.04 -11.83 8.51
C LEU A 271 12.44 -10.87 7.47
N LEU A 272 11.80 -11.45 6.46
CA LEU A 272 10.90 -10.72 5.58
C LEU A 272 9.50 -10.72 6.17
N VAL A 273 8.94 -9.55 6.44
CA VAL A 273 7.53 -9.38 6.84
C VAL A 273 6.76 -8.92 5.60
N PHE A 274 5.91 -9.80 5.09
CA PHE A 274 5.20 -9.58 3.85
C PHE A 274 3.72 -9.32 4.10
N PHE A 275 3.24 -8.13 3.74
CA PHE A 275 1.84 -7.77 3.73
C PHE A 275 1.27 -7.98 2.33
N CYS A 276 0.38 -8.96 2.21
CA CYS A 276 -0.21 -9.28 0.93
C CYS A 276 -1.31 -8.28 0.56
N ASP A 277 -1.80 -8.41 -0.67
CA ASP A 277 -2.86 -7.59 -1.23
C ASP A 277 -3.85 -8.51 -1.95
N ASP A 278 -4.06 -8.35 -3.25
CA ASP A 278 -4.99 -9.13 -4.06
C ASP A 278 -4.77 -10.64 -3.97
N TYR A 279 -5.87 -11.39 -4.07
CA TYR A 279 -5.90 -12.85 -3.98
C TYR A 279 -4.93 -13.54 -4.95
N MET A 280 -5.04 -13.26 -6.24
CA MET A 280 -4.20 -13.90 -7.27
C MET A 280 -2.73 -13.54 -7.12
N GLU A 281 -2.42 -12.25 -6.90
CA GLU A 281 -1.07 -11.78 -6.65
C GLU A 281 -0.44 -12.51 -5.48
N SER A 282 -1.20 -12.65 -4.39
CA SER A 282 -0.74 -13.34 -3.19
C SER A 282 -0.46 -14.83 -3.42
N LEU A 283 -1.20 -15.51 -4.31
CA LEU A 283 -0.91 -16.90 -4.68
C LEU A 283 0.45 -17.03 -5.38
N ILE A 284 0.73 -16.12 -6.30
CA ILE A 284 2.00 -16.09 -7.02
C ILE A 284 3.14 -15.71 -6.07
N ASP A 285 2.92 -14.76 -5.17
CA ASP A 285 3.88 -14.40 -4.14
C ASP A 285 4.19 -15.57 -3.20
N MET A 286 3.19 -16.37 -2.80
CA MET A 286 3.42 -17.59 -2.03
C MET A 286 4.36 -18.55 -2.78
N LYS A 287 4.18 -18.71 -4.10
CA LYS A 287 5.07 -19.54 -4.91
C LYS A 287 6.47 -18.94 -5.05
N ARG A 288 6.57 -17.62 -5.25
CA ARG A 288 7.85 -16.89 -5.25
C ARG A 288 8.62 -17.12 -3.95
N PHE A 289 7.96 -16.98 -2.81
CA PHE A 289 8.60 -17.15 -1.50
C PHE A 289 9.02 -18.59 -1.22
N GLU A 290 8.24 -19.57 -1.67
CA GLU A 290 8.65 -20.97 -1.62
C GLU A 290 10.02 -21.17 -2.27
N VAL A 291 10.22 -20.59 -3.46
CA VAL A 291 11.48 -20.69 -4.21
C VAL A 291 12.61 -19.92 -3.51
N MET A 292 12.35 -18.69 -3.05
CA MET A 292 13.35 -17.89 -2.31
C MET A 292 13.83 -18.58 -1.03
N LEU A 293 12.92 -19.11 -0.23
CA LEU A 293 13.24 -19.76 1.05
C LEU A 293 13.93 -21.12 0.88
N ALA A 294 13.61 -21.83 -0.21
CA ALA A 294 14.31 -23.06 -0.58
C ALA A 294 15.77 -22.79 -0.96
N ARG A 295 16.04 -21.69 -1.69
CA ARG A 295 17.38 -21.26 -2.09
C ARG A 295 18.21 -20.69 -0.94
N ASN A 296 17.60 -19.89 -0.06
CA ASN A 296 18.33 -19.17 0.98
C ASN A 296 17.93 -19.63 2.40
N PRO A 297 18.80 -20.35 3.15
CA PRO A 297 18.51 -20.78 4.53
C PRO A 297 18.47 -19.65 5.57
N HIS A 298 19.09 -18.50 5.30
CA HIS A 298 19.13 -17.36 6.23
C HIS A 298 17.83 -16.56 6.26
N LEU A 299 16.98 -16.73 5.22
CA LEU A 299 15.71 -16.04 5.10
C LEU A 299 14.59 -16.76 5.87
N LYS A 300 13.79 -16.01 6.62
CA LYS A 300 12.49 -16.43 7.15
C LYS A 300 11.40 -15.49 6.65
N LEU A 301 10.19 -16.00 6.55
CA LEU A 301 9.01 -15.24 6.12
C LEU A 301 7.97 -15.18 7.23
N LEU A 302 7.50 -13.97 7.53
CA LEU A 302 6.21 -13.73 8.19
C LEU A 302 5.22 -13.25 7.11
N PHE A 303 4.33 -14.14 6.68
CA PHE A 303 3.28 -13.86 5.71
C PHE A 303 2.04 -13.31 6.41
N VAL A 304 1.62 -12.10 6.05
CA VAL A 304 0.56 -11.34 6.73
C VAL A 304 -0.62 -11.10 5.79
N PRO A 305 -1.59 -12.02 5.73
CA PRO A 305 -2.87 -11.82 5.05
C PRO A 305 -3.77 -10.81 5.78
N ARG A 306 -4.88 -10.40 5.16
CA ARG A 306 -5.92 -9.61 5.84
C ARG A 306 -6.61 -10.44 6.92
N ALA A 307 -6.86 -9.83 8.08
CA ALA A 307 -7.60 -10.44 9.19
C ALA A 307 -9.13 -10.27 9.01
N GLY A 308 -9.62 -10.77 7.88
CA GLY A 308 -10.99 -10.62 7.40
C GLY A 308 -11.03 -10.38 5.89
N ARG A 309 -12.24 -10.36 5.33
CA ARG A 309 -12.46 -10.17 3.89
C ARG A 309 -12.64 -8.69 3.56
N TYR A 310 -11.74 -8.17 2.74
CA TYR A 310 -11.74 -6.78 2.28
C TYR A 310 -11.43 -6.76 0.80
N GLY A 311 -12.32 -6.21 -0.01
CA GLY A 311 -12.17 -6.25 -1.46
C GLY A 311 -11.94 -7.67 -1.98
N ASN A 312 -10.99 -7.78 -2.90
CA ASN A 312 -10.48 -9.02 -3.47
C ASN A 312 -9.13 -9.43 -2.85
N ASP A 313 -8.77 -8.89 -1.68
CA ASP A 313 -7.52 -9.20 -0.98
C ASP A 313 -7.53 -10.65 -0.46
N LEU A 314 -6.34 -11.25 -0.34
CA LEU A 314 -6.19 -12.55 0.31
C LEU A 314 -6.43 -12.42 1.82
N SER A 315 -7.40 -13.17 2.32
CA SER A 315 -7.74 -13.23 3.75
C SER A 315 -7.19 -14.47 4.43
N VAL A 316 -7.05 -14.43 5.76
CA VAL A 316 -6.70 -15.61 6.58
C VAL A 316 -7.66 -16.78 6.29
N GLU A 317 -8.94 -16.48 6.09
CA GLU A 317 -10.00 -17.44 5.84
C GLU A 317 -9.85 -18.19 4.51
N ASP A 318 -9.05 -17.68 3.58
CA ASP A 318 -8.79 -18.31 2.29
C ASP A 318 -7.66 -19.34 2.34
N LEU A 319 -6.73 -19.17 3.29
CA LEU A 319 -5.51 -19.97 3.37
C LEU A 319 -5.75 -21.47 3.54
N PRO A 320 -6.75 -21.97 4.29
CA PRO A 320 -7.00 -23.41 4.36
C PRO A 320 -7.33 -24.03 2.99
N ALA A 321 -8.01 -23.31 2.10
CA ALA A 321 -8.28 -23.80 0.75
C ALA A 321 -7.02 -23.76 -0.11
N VAL A 322 -6.33 -22.61 -0.14
CA VAL A 322 -5.06 -22.44 -0.88
C VAL A 322 -4.02 -23.48 -0.48
N LEU A 323 -3.83 -23.68 0.82
CA LEU A 323 -2.86 -24.64 1.33
C LEU A 323 -3.27 -26.09 1.10
N ARG A 324 -4.48 -26.42 0.63
CA ARG A 324 -4.80 -27.80 0.22
C ARG A 324 -4.35 -28.12 -1.19
N GLU A 325 -4.15 -27.11 -2.03
CA GLU A 325 -3.73 -27.31 -3.42
C GLU A 325 -2.37 -28.01 -3.51
N ARG A 326 -2.20 -28.83 -4.56
CA ARG A 326 -1.00 -29.64 -4.75
C ARG A 326 0.24 -28.78 -4.94
N GLN A 327 0.09 -27.68 -5.67
CA GLN A 327 1.12 -26.71 -6.05
C GLN A 327 1.79 -26.07 -4.82
N PHE A 328 1.10 -25.99 -3.68
CA PHE A 328 1.62 -25.42 -2.43
C PHE A 328 2.13 -26.49 -1.43
N LYS A 329 2.35 -27.74 -1.87
CA LYS A 329 2.98 -28.77 -1.03
C LYS A 329 4.35 -28.33 -0.48
N PRO A 330 5.25 -27.69 -1.25
CA PRO A 330 6.54 -27.25 -0.70
C PRO A 330 6.39 -26.05 0.25
N PHE A 331 5.51 -25.09 -0.01
CA PHE A 331 5.13 -24.06 0.95
C PHE A 331 4.69 -24.63 2.30
N ARG A 332 3.83 -25.67 2.31
CA ARG A 332 3.43 -26.38 3.53
C ARG A 332 4.61 -27.01 4.27
N ARG A 333 5.61 -27.54 3.55
CA ARG A 333 6.84 -28.10 4.16
C ARG A 333 7.65 -27.00 4.86
N LEU A 334 7.83 -25.85 4.21
CA LEU A 334 8.52 -24.70 4.79
C LEU A 334 7.79 -24.12 6.01
N TYR A 335 6.45 -24.11 5.98
CA TYR A 335 5.62 -23.75 7.12
C TYR A 335 5.82 -24.69 8.31
N ARG A 336 5.76 -26.02 8.09
CA ARG A 336 6.02 -27.03 9.14
C ARG A 336 7.44 -26.96 9.70
N ALA A 337 8.42 -26.62 8.86
CA ALA A 337 9.81 -26.42 9.26
C ALA A 337 10.06 -25.09 10.00
N GLY A 338 9.04 -24.25 10.21
CA GLY A 338 9.19 -22.96 10.87
C GLY A 338 9.99 -21.91 10.09
N ARG A 339 10.15 -22.13 8.77
CA ARG A 339 10.75 -21.17 7.82
C ARG A 339 9.73 -20.11 7.38
N ILE A 340 8.45 -20.47 7.40
CA ILE A 340 7.31 -19.59 7.15
C ILE A 340 6.43 -19.56 8.40
N ARG A 341 6.05 -18.36 8.82
CA ARG A 341 4.94 -18.12 9.74
C ARG A 341 3.85 -17.37 9.00
N ILE A 342 2.60 -17.78 9.19
CA ILE A 342 1.42 -17.04 8.72
C ILE A 342 0.83 -16.33 9.94
N SER A 343 0.68 -15.01 9.88
CA SER A 343 -0.01 -14.25 10.92
C SER A 343 -1.52 -14.24 10.66
N ILE A 344 -2.31 -14.49 11.70
CA ILE A 344 -3.76 -14.26 11.66
C ILE A 344 -4.16 -12.85 12.11
N ASN A 345 -3.18 -12.03 12.50
CA ASN A 345 -3.36 -10.73 13.14
C ASN A 345 -3.04 -9.57 12.17
N GLY A 346 -3.22 -9.82 10.87
CA GLY A 346 -2.97 -8.82 9.83
C GLY A 346 -4.00 -7.69 9.80
N PRO A 347 -3.94 -6.81 8.80
CA PRO A 347 -4.80 -5.64 8.72
C PRO A 347 -6.29 -5.98 8.60
N ARG A 348 -7.13 -5.15 9.21
CA ARG A 348 -8.60 -5.24 9.18
C ARG A 348 -9.23 -4.18 8.29
N ALA A 349 -8.65 -3.97 7.11
CA ALA A 349 -9.11 -3.09 6.04
C ALA A 349 -8.46 -3.55 4.73
N GLY A 350 -8.94 -3.07 3.58
CA GLY A 350 -8.28 -3.26 2.27
C GLY A 350 -6.98 -2.45 2.10
N CYS A 351 -6.34 -2.07 3.22
CA CYS A 351 -5.09 -1.32 3.28
C CYS A 351 -4.40 -1.50 4.64
N LEU A 352 -3.16 -1.04 4.78
CA LEU A 352 -2.38 -1.10 6.01
C LEU A 352 -2.31 0.27 6.69
N ASP A 353 -3.16 0.49 7.68
CA ASP A 353 -3.08 1.65 8.57
C ASP A 353 -2.11 1.36 9.74
N PRO A 354 -0.97 2.07 9.82
CA PRO A 354 -0.02 1.93 10.93
C PRO A 354 -0.65 2.16 12.31
N GLY A 355 -1.69 2.99 12.42
CA GLY A 355 -2.36 3.30 13.69
C GLY A 355 -3.18 2.15 14.26
N ASN A 356 -3.48 1.13 13.43
CA ASN A 356 -4.39 0.03 13.75
C ASN A 356 -3.71 -1.34 13.72
N VAL A 357 -2.37 -1.38 13.71
CA VAL A 357 -1.61 -2.64 13.71
C VAL A 357 -1.85 -3.39 15.01
N SER A 358 -2.14 -4.70 14.93
CA SER A 358 -2.42 -5.53 16.12
C SER A 358 -1.19 -5.66 17.03
N ALA A 359 -1.41 -5.57 18.35
CA ALA A 359 -0.38 -5.86 19.35
C ALA A 359 0.21 -7.26 19.20
N ARG A 360 -0.59 -8.22 18.72
CA ARG A 360 -0.14 -9.60 18.47
C ARG A 360 0.81 -9.67 17.28
N LEU A 361 0.50 -8.95 16.19
CA LEU A 361 1.37 -8.91 15.01
C LEU A 361 2.73 -8.30 15.35
N ILE A 362 2.76 -7.21 16.13
CA ILE A 362 4.02 -6.62 16.60
C ILE A 362 4.85 -7.64 17.40
N ARG A 363 4.23 -8.38 18.32
CA ARG A 363 4.93 -9.44 19.07
C ARG A 363 5.43 -10.57 18.18
N GLU A 364 4.70 -10.93 17.13
CA GLU A 364 5.16 -11.93 16.15
C GLU A 364 6.41 -11.43 15.39
N ILE A 365 6.42 -10.15 15.00
CA ILE A 365 7.59 -9.51 14.39
C ILE A 365 8.77 -9.49 15.37
N ASP A 366 8.55 -9.10 16.63
CA ASP A 366 9.58 -9.10 17.68
C ASP A 366 10.20 -10.49 17.86
N THR A 367 9.34 -11.49 18.04
CA THR A 367 9.75 -12.86 18.36
C THR A 367 10.50 -13.50 17.20
N LEU A 368 9.99 -13.34 15.97
CA LEU A 368 10.63 -13.91 14.79
C LEU A 368 11.85 -13.11 14.34
N GLY A 369 11.86 -11.81 14.61
CA GLY A 369 12.91 -10.87 14.25
C GLY A 369 14.05 -10.81 15.24
N ALA A 370 13.95 -11.48 16.39
CA ALA A 370 15.05 -11.64 17.33
C ALA A 370 16.29 -12.18 16.59
N ASP A 371 17.42 -11.46 16.73
CA ASP A 371 18.70 -11.75 16.08
C ASP A 371 18.66 -11.76 14.54
N ARG A 372 17.71 -11.06 13.93
CA ARG A 372 17.57 -10.94 12.47
C ARG A 372 17.47 -9.50 12.03
N ALA A 373 17.97 -9.25 10.82
CA ALA A 373 17.56 -8.06 10.10
C ALA A 373 16.08 -8.17 9.72
N ILE A 374 15.31 -7.09 9.85
CA ILE A 374 13.89 -7.06 9.51
C ILE A 374 13.72 -6.21 8.26
N VAL A 375 13.06 -6.77 7.25
CA VAL A 375 12.68 -6.08 6.01
C VAL A 375 11.18 -6.20 5.84
N PHE A 376 10.52 -5.11 5.47
CA PHE A 376 9.11 -5.13 5.13
C PHE A 376 8.94 -5.20 3.63
N GLU A 377 7.94 -5.96 3.18
CA GLU A 377 7.45 -5.90 1.81
C GLU A 377 5.93 -5.80 1.82
N THR A 378 5.38 -4.93 0.97
CA THR A 378 3.93 -4.71 0.86
C THR A 378 3.51 -4.73 -0.59
N LYS A 379 2.41 -5.42 -0.89
CA LYS A 379 1.75 -5.32 -2.19
C LYS A 379 0.63 -4.28 -2.19
N GLY A 380 0.28 -3.78 -3.36
CA GLY A 380 -0.88 -2.90 -3.53
C GLY A 380 -0.61 -1.42 -3.31
N CYS A 381 -1.21 -0.59 -4.17
CA CYS A 381 -1.08 0.87 -4.11
C CYS A 381 -1.67 1.45 -2.81
N ARG A 382 -2.78 0.89 -2.29
CA ARG A 382 -3.40 1.38 -1.04
C ARG A 382 -2.51 1.16 0.18
N ASN A 383 -1.80 0.02 0.27
CA ASN A 383 -0.82 -0.19 1.34
C ASN A 383 0.33 0.83 1.23
N PHE A 384 0.86 1.04 0.01
CA PHE A 384 1.91 2.04 -0.24
C PHE A 384 1.48 3.45 0.15
N GLU A 385 0.32 3.87 -0.32
CA GLU A 385 -0.26 5.18 -0.04
C GLU A 385 -0.51 5.36 1.46
N MET A 386 -1.06 4.36 2.14
CA MET A 386 -1.35 4.43 3.57
C MET A 386 -0.08 4.56 4.42
N LEU A 387 0.98 3.82 4.08
CA LEU A 387 2.24 3.83 4.82
C LEU A 387 3.04 5.11 4.60
N ARG A 388 3.11 5.62 3.36
CA ARG A 388 3.86 6.83 2.95
C ARG A 388 5.37 6.82 3.22
N GLY A 389 5.95 5.75 3.74
CA GLY A 389 7.34 5.68 4.20
C GLY A 389 7.53 6.11 5.66
N ARG A 390 8.75 6.50 6.02
CA ARG A 390 9.23 6.78 7.39
C ARG A 390 9.21 5.57 8.33
N LEU A 391 9.20 4.38 7.74
CA LEU A 391 9.39 3.13 8.46
C LEU A 391 10.80 3.11 9.06
N GLN A 392 10.97 2.42 10.18
CA GLN A 392 12.29 2.27 10.82
C GLN A 392 13.11 1.14 10.18
N VAL A 393 12.51 0.36 9.28
CA VAL A 393 13.11 -0.75 8.56
C VAL A 393 13.08 -0.50 7.05
N PRO A 394 14.00 -1.10 6.26
CA PRO A 394 13.89 -1.10 4.81
C PRO A 394 12.54 -1.65 4.37
N TRP A 395 11.94 -0.98 3.40
CA TRP A 395 10.59 -1.30 2.94
C TRP A 395 10.53 -1.42 1.43
N TYR A 396 10.14 -2.60 0.96
CA TYR A 396 9.83 -2.85 -0.44
C TYR A 396 8.33 -2.72 -0.71
N ALA A 397 7.97 -2.04 -1.78
CA ALA A 397 6.58 -1.89 -2.18
C ALA A 397 6.43 -2.15 -3.67
N SER A 398 5.39 -2.89 -4.06
CA SER A 398 5.15 -3.14 -5.49
C SER A 398 3.69 -3.20 -5.83
N PHE A 399 3.34 -2.59 -6.95
CA PHE A 399 1.97 -2.46 -7.43
C PHE A 399 1.96 -1.95 -8.89
N ASN A 400 0.80 -2.03 -9.52
CA ASN A 400 0.57 -1.49 -10.85
C ASN A 400 0.19 0.01 -10.77
N CYS A 401 0.81 0.86 -11.59
CA CYS A 401 0.54 2.30 -11.64
C CYS A 401 -0.57 2.62 -12.64
N ASN A 402 -1.76 2.09 -12.39
CA ASN A 402 -2.88 2.12 -13.33
C ASN A 402 -4.11 2.94 -12.87
N ARG A 403 -3.97 3.66 -11.76
CA ARG A 403 -5.04 4.45 -11.13
C ARG A 403 -4.49 5.79 -10.67
N ALA A 404 -5.32 6.82 -10.66
CA ALA A 404 -4.87 8.21 -10.54
C ALA A 404 -4.02 8.47 -9.28
N LEU A 405 -4.43 7.96 -8.10
CA LEU A 405 -3.65 8.20 -6.87
C LEU A 405 -2.24 7.61 -6.91
N SER A 406 -2.09 6.38 -7.41
CA SER A 406 -0.78 5.74 -7.60
C SER A 406 0.11 6.53 -8.58
N ILE A 407 -0.47 7.04 -9.67
CA ILE A 407 0.23 7.88 -10.64
C ILE A 407 0.67 9.20 -9.99
N ARG A 408 -0.22 9.82 -9.21
CA ARG A 408 0.01 11.11 -8.54
C ARG A 408 1.07 11.03 -7.45
N THR A 409 1.18 9.89 -6.76
CA THR A 409 2.19 9.69 -5.70
C THR A 409 3.54 9.26 -6.25
N VAL A 410 3.56 8.43 -7.31
CA VAL A 410 4.81 7.85 -7.83
C VAL A 410 5.39 8.67 -8.99
N ARG A 411 4.54 9.27 -9.84
CA ARG A 411 4.88 9.88 -11.14
C ARG A 411 5.33 8.86 -12.19
N ILE A 412 4.68 7.71 -12.17
CA ILE A 412 4.75 6.65 -13.19
C ILE A 412 3.32 6.37 -13.64
N ASP A 413 3.12 6.23 -14.95
CA ASP A 413 1.81 6.15 -15.59
C ASP A 413 1.81 5.00 -16.60
N GLY A 414 1.20 3.88 -16.19
CA GLY A 414 1.20 2.62 -16.94
C GLY A 414 2.08 1.56 -16.30
N PRO A 415 3.41 1.57 -16.52
CA PRO A 415 4.31 0.53 -16.03
C PRO A 415 4.14 0.21 -14.54
N PRO A 416 4.25 -1.07 -14.13
CA PRO A 416 4.31 -1.42 -12.71
C PRO A 416 5.53 -0.80 -12.03
N VAL A 417 5.56 -0.82 -10.70
CA VAL A 417 6.75 -0.43 -9.93
C VAL A 417 7.13 -1.48 -8.91
N PHE A 418 8.44 -1.59 -8.68
CA PHE A 418 9.03 -2.36 -7.59
C PHE A 418 10.03 -1.47 -6.86
N LEU A 419 9.60 -0.96 -5.70
CA LEU A 419 10.24 0.14 -5.00
C LEU A 419 10.98 -0.38 -3.77
N ARG A 420 12.13 0.20 -3.45
CA ARG A 420 12.78 0.20 -2.14
C ARG A 420 12.69 1.60 -1.55
N ILE A 421 11.98 1.74 -0.44
CA ILE A 421 11.93 2.97 0.36
C ILE A 421 12.93 2.83 1.52
N PRO A 422 13.97 3.70 1.57
CA PRO A 422 14.92 3.70 2.67
C PRO A 422 14.25 3.95 4.03
N PRO A 423 14.73 3.33 5.12
CA PRO A 423 14.22 3.61 6.45
C PRO A 423 14.37 5.10 6.79
N GLY A 424 13.37 5.67 7.44
CA GLY A 424 13.32 7.08 7.83
C GLY A 424 12.77 8.04 6.78
N LEU A 425 12.77 7.71 5.48
CA LEU A 425 12.29 8.61 4.42
C LEU A 425 10.83 8.41 4.07
N SER A 426 10.13 9.50 3.76
CA SER A 426 8.84 9.44 3.10
C SER A 426 8.99 9.07 1.62
N ALA A 427 8.15 8.15 1.15
CA ALA A 427 8.11 7.76 -0.27
C ALA A 427 7.56 8.88 -1.16
N TYR A 428 6.66 9.71 -0.62
CA TYR A 428 6.09 10.88 -1.27
C TYR A 428 5.59 11.89 -0.22
N GLU A 429 5.52 13.18 -0.56
CA GLU A 429 5.14 14.26 0.36
C GLU A 429 4.30 15.38 -0.31
N GLY A 430 3.58 16.14 0.51
CA GLY A 430 2.89 17.36 0.07
C GLY A 430 1.68 17.16 -0.84
N PHE A 431 0.87 16.12 -0.61
CA PHE A 431 -0.35 15.89 -1.41
C PHE A 431 -1.38 17.03 -1.33
N ALA A 432 -1.40 17.77 -0.22
CA ALA A 432 -2.24 18.96 -0.03
C ALA A 432 -1.70 20.20 -0.77
N ARG A 433 -0.51 20.14 -1.36
CA ARG A 433 0.12 21.20 -2.15
C ARG A 433 0.67 20.60 -3.45
N PRO A 434 -0.20 20.07 -4.31
CA PRO A 434 0.25 19.28 -5.44
C PRO A 434 1.00 20.13 -6.48
N ARG A 435 1.91 19.49 -7.22
CA ARG A 435 2.54 20.06 -8.41
C ARG A 435 1.76 19.63 -9.64
N ILE A 436 1.49 20.57 -10.53
CA ILE A 436 0.74 20.32 -11.76
C ILE A 436 1.74 20.00 -12.89
N ALA A 437 1.60 18.85 -13.53
CA ALA A 437 2.41 18.46 -14.67
C ALA A 437 1.65 17.52 -15.63
N TYR A 438 2.22 17.24 -16.80
CA TYR A 438 1.66 16.27 -17.74
C TYR A 438 1.91 14.82 -17.30
N SER A 439 1.04 13.92 -17.74
CA SER A 439 1.16 12.47 -17.57
C SER A 439 0.95 11.77 -18.92
N ARG A 440 1.51 10.57 -19.11
CA ARG A 440 1.48 9.86 -20.41
C ARG A 440 0.05 9.60 -20.89
N SER A 441 -0.83 9.15 -20.01
CA SER A 441 -2.23 8.88 -20.30
C SER A 441 -3.10 10.14 -20.35
N TYR A 442 -2.54 11.30 -19.98
CA TYR A 442 -3.22 12.59 -19.95
C TYR A 442 -2.31 13.68 -20.57
N PRO A 443 -2.01 13.58 -21.88
CA PRO A 443 -1.06 14.49 -22.53
C PRO A 443 -1.64 15.91 -22.70
N THR A 444 -2.96 16.05 -22.77
CA THR A 444 -3.65 17.35 -22.88
C THR A 444 -4.11 17.87 -21.51
N ALA A 445 -4.53 16.96 -20.63
CA ALA A 445 -5.04 17.28 -19.30
C ALA A 445 -3.92 17.18 -18.26
N LYS A 446 -3.54 18.30 -17.63
CA LYS A 446 -2.51 18.27 -16.56
C LYS A 446 -3.03 17.50 -15.34
N VAL A 447 -2.13 16.85 -14.62
CA VAL A 447 -2.37 16.02 -13.42
C VAL A 447 -1.74 16.67 -12.19
N ARG A 448 -2.40 16.52 -11.04
CA ARG A 448 -1.93 17.00 -9.72
C ARG A 448 -1.09 15.94 -9.01
N PHE A 449 0.24 16.00 -9.16
CA PHE A 449 1.16 15.11 -8.46
C PHE A 449 1.41 15.55 -7.02
N ALA A 450 1.83 14.63 -6.16
CA ALA A 450 2.39 14.98 -4.86
C ALA A 450 3.55 15.99 -5.03
N HIS A 451 3.74 16.91 -4.08
CA HIS A 451 4.79 17.92 -4.14
C HIS A 451 6.19 17.30 -4.30
N MET A 452 6.44 16.20 -3.58
CA MET A 452 7.51 15.26 -3.88
C MET A 452 6.90 13.89 -4.20
N THR A 453 7.15 13.39 -5.41
CA THR A 453 6.75 12.05 -5.82
C THR A 453 7.84 11.02 -5.55
N THR A 454 7.51 9.73 -5.59
CA THR A 454 8.51 8.66 -5.43
C THR A 454 9.64 8.76 -6.45
N ARG A 455 9.33 9.08 -7.72
CA ARG A 455 10.35 9.31 -8.75
C ARG A 455 11.34 10.43 -8.38
N GLN A 456 10.87 11.50 -7.74
CA GLN A 456 11.73 12.59 -7.28
C GLN A 456 12.56 12.17 -6.06
N MET A 457 11.99 11.36 -5.16
CA MET A 457 12.77 10.74 -4.07
C MET A 457 13.91 9.89 -4.63
N TYR A 458 13.64 9.05 -5.65
CA TYR A 458 14.67 8.23 -6.31
C TYR A 458 15.77 9.07 -6.95
N ALA A 459 15.40 10.11 -7.71
CA ALA A 459 16.38 11.03 -8.29
C ALA A 459 17.29 11.65 -7.22
N ALA A 460 16.74 11.99 -6.05
CA ALA A 460 17.52 12.50 -4.92
C ALA A 460 18.44 11.43 -4.30
N LEU A 461 17.99 10.17 -4.19
CA LEU A 461 18.82 9.06 -3.71
C LEU A 461 20.00 8.76 -4.64
N ASP A 462 19.83 8.95 -5.95
CA ASP A 462 20.86 8.73 -6.97
C ASP A 462 21.90 9.86 -7.05
N THR A 463 21.72 10.95 -6.29
CA THR A 463 22.69 12.05 -6.27
C THR A 463 24.01 11.64 -5.61
N ARG A 464 25.11 12.24 -6.10
CA ARG A 464 26.44 12.05 -5.51
C ARG A 464 26.48 12.46 -4.03
N ILE A 465 25.75 13.51 -3.65
CA ILE A 465 25.75 14.01 -2.26
C ILE A 465 25.12 12.99 -1.31
N TYR A 466 23.99 12.39 -1.67
CA TYR A 466 23.35 11.37 -0.84
C TYR A 466 24.29 10.17 -0.67
N GLY A 467 24.89 9.68 -1.77
CA GLY A 467 25.87 8.59 -1.72
C GLY A 467 27.09 8.90 -0.83
N GLN A 468 27.58 10.14 -0.82
CA GLN A 468 28.66 10.56 0.08
C GLN A 468 28.22 10.60 1.54
N LEU A 469 27.05 11.18 1.84
CA LEU A 469 26.49 11.22 3.19
C LEU A 469 26.22 9.80 3.72
N ARG A 470 25.67 8.92 2.88
CA ARG A 470 25.41 7.52 3.20
C ARG A 470 26.68 6.76 3.58
N ARG A 471 27.75 6.87 2.78
CA ARG A 471 29.05 6.26 3.08
C ARG A 471 29.67 6.79 4.36
N ARG A 472 29.46 8.07 4.66
CA ARG A 472 30.03 8.74 5.83
C ARG A 472 29.31 8.36 7.12
N VAL A 473 27.98 8.37 7.11
CA VAL A 473 27.17 8.09 8.31
C VAL A 473 27.09 6.59 8.58
N GLY A 474 27.08 5.75 7.53
CA GLY A 474 26.96 4.29 7.62
C GLY A 474 25.55 3.81 7.95
N ASP A 475 24.91 4.41 8.96
CA ASP A 475 23.53 4.14 9.36
C ASP A 475 22.52 4.91 8.46
N GLU A 476 21.66 4.16 7.75
CA GLU A 476 20.67 4.73 6.82
C GLU A 476 19.57 5.47 7.55
N LEU A 477 19.08 4.86 8.63
CA LEU A 477 17.95 5.36 9.37
C LEU A 477 18.33 6.66 10.07
N LEU A 478 19.53 6.71 10.67
CA LEU A 478 20.06 7.92 11.28
C LEU A 478 20.19 9.05 10.25
N LEU A 479 20.82 8.77 9.09
CA LEU A 479 20.96 9.76 8.02
C LEU A 479 19.60 10.30 7.57
N ASN A 480 18.68 9.39 7.23
CA ASN A 480 17.40 9.75 6.64
C ASN A 480 16.47 10.44 7.62
N THR A 481 16.49 10.04 8.89
CA THR A 481 15.76 10.73 9.96
C THR A 481 16.30 12.14 10.15
N THR A 482 17.62 12.31 10.09
CA THR A 482 18.27 13.62 10.16
C THR A 482 17.86 14.51 8.97
N LEU A 483 17.97 14.01 7.74
CA LEU A 483 17.55 14.76 6.54
C LEU A 483 16.06 15.11 6.56
N THR A 484 15.20 14.17 7.00
CA THR A 484 13.77 14.43 7.16
C THR A 484 13.50 15.51 8.22
N HIS A 485 14.27 15.52 9.31
CA HIS A 485 14.15 16.55 10.34
C HIS A 485 14.59 17.93 9.83
N LEU A 486 15.71 18.00 9.11
CA LEU A 486 16.17 19.23 8.46
C LEU A 486 15.15 19.74 7.44
N GLY A 487 14.61 18.87 6.58
CA GLY A 487 13.56 19.23 5.63
C GLY A 487 12.37 19.89 6.31
N LYS A 488 11.92 19.37 7.48
CA LYS A 488 10.87 20.02 8.28
C LYS A 488 11.25 21.40 8.80
N ILE A 489 12.48 21.59 9.28
CA ILE A 489 12.98 22.89 9.77
C ILE A 489 12.95 23.93 8.64
N PHE A 490 13.38 23.53 7.44
CA PHE A 490 13.48 24.41 6.27
C PHE A 490 12.23 24.43 5.39
N LYS A 491 11.18 23.69 5.77
CA LYS A 491 9.95 23.52 4.98
C LYS A 491 10.22 23.01 3.55
N MET A 492 11.22 22.17 3.40
CA MET A 492 11.64 21.53 2.16
C MET A 492 11.33 20.03 2.21
N THR A 493 11.04 19.44 1.05
CA THR A 493 11.00 17.98 0.91
C THR A 493 12.42 17.40 0.92
N PHE A 494 12.51 16.09 1.05
CA PHE A 494 13.80 15.39 0.93
C PHE A 494 14.50 15.69 -0.41
N SER A 495 13.76 15.70 -1.52
CA SER A 495 14.35 16.00 -2.83
C SER A 495 14.86 17.44 -2.90
N GLU A 496 14.04 18.42 -2.49
CA GLU A 496 14.44 19.84 -2.50
C GLU A 496 15.66 20.10 -1.60
N LEU A 497 15.70 19.48 -0.41
CA LEU A 497 16.86 19.58 0.48
C LEU A 497 18.12 19.00 -0.19
N THR A 498 18.00 17.86 -0.88
CA THR A 498 19.12 17.21 -1.54
C THR A 498 19.65 18.04 -2.72
N ASP A 499 18.75 18.69 -3.46
CA ASP A 499 19.12 19.61 -4.54
C ASP A 499 19.92 20.81 -3.99
N VAL A 500 19.44 21.45 -2.92
CA VAL A 500 20.16 22.55 -2.24
C VAL A 500 21.53 22.13 -1.73
N LEU A 501 21.65 20.90 -1.23
CA LEU A 501 22.93 20.34 -0.76
C LEU A 501 23.88 19.97 -1.91
N SER A 502 23.35 19.75 -3.12
CA SER A 502 24.14 19.41 -4.31
C SER A 502 24.72 20.65 -4.97
N ASP A 503 23.96 21.75 -5.04
CA ASP A 503 24.22 22.84 -5.99
C ASP A 503 24.78 24.14 -5.38
N GLY A 504 25.31 24.15 -4.14
CA GLY A 504 25.73 25.41 -3.51
C GLY A 504 26.92 25.40 -2.53
N PRO A 505 27.41 26.60 -2.14
CA PRO A 505 28.33 26.81 -1.02
C PRO A 505 27.81 26.18 0.29
N ALA A 506 26.48 26.11 0.45
CA ALA A 506 25.81 25.40 1.54
C ALA A 506 26.12 23.90 1.55
N GLY A 507 26.20 23.23 0.39
CA GLY A 507 26.64 21.84 0.29
C GLY A 507 28.05 21.66 0.84
N LYS A 508 28.98 22.55 0.49
CA LYS A 508 30.37 22.54 1.00
C LYS A 508 30.42 22.77 2.52
N ARG A 509 29.65 23.72 3.05
CA ARG A 509 29.57 24.00 4.50
C ARG A 509 28.87 22.86 5.26
N PHE A 510 27.80 22.28 4.73
CA PHE A 510 27.11 21.12 5.30
C PHE A 510 28.01 19.87 5.33
N GLN A 511 28.80 19.65 4.28
CA GLN A 511 29.84 18.62 4.26
C GLN A 511 30.93 18.85 5.32
N SER A 512 31.24 20.11 5.64
CA SER A 512 32.16 20.47 6.73
C SER A 512 31.54 20.24 8.11
N PHE A 513 30.29 20.68 8.32
CA PHE A 513 29.54 20.44 9.55
C PHE A 513 29.38 18.95 9.86
N THR A 514 29.01 18.15 8.86
CA THR A 514 28.94 16.69 9.02
C THR A 514 30.31 16.07 9.33
N ARG A 515 31.45 16.68 8.95
CA ARG A 515 32.81 16.25 9.40
C ARG A 515 32.97 16.42 10.90
N GLN A 516 32.39 17.46 11.45
CA GLN A 516 32.53 17.82 12.86
C GLN A 516 31.61 17.00 13.76
N CYS A 517 30.34 16.80 13.36
CA CYS A 517 29.37 16.08 14.19
C CYS A 517 29.54 14.55 14.18
N VAL A 518 30.01 13.95 13.08
CA VAL A 518 30.28 12.49 13.03
C VAL A 518 31.43 12.10 13.96
N LYS A 519 32.40 12.99 14.20
CA LYS A 519 33.49 12.75 15.16
C LYS A 519 33.03 12.69 16.62
N ASN A 520 31.87 13.28 16.93
CA ASN A 520 31.41 13.44 18.32
C ASN A 520 30.18 12.57 18.66
N HIS A 521 29.67 11.74 17.74
CA HIS A 521 28.42 10.99 17.91
C HIS A 521 27.19 11.86 18.32
N GLU A 522 27.24 13.17 18.07
CA GLU A 522 26.27 14.16 18.57
C GLU A 522 25.42 14.81 17.46
N LEU A 523 25.20 14.13 16.33
CA LEU A 523 24.46 14.68 15.18
C LEU A 523 23.07 15.23 15.54
N ILE A 524 22.35 14.61 16.47
CA ILE A 524 20.99 15.03 16.87
C ILE A 524 21.01 16.10 17.96
N SER A 525 21.93 16.02 18.94
CA SER A 525 22.03 17.02 20.01
C SER A 525 22.66 18.34 19.54
N GLN A 526 23.58 18.29 18.57
CA GLN A 526 24.21 19.47 17.98
C GLN A 526 23.44 20.10 16.81
N ALA A 527 22.58 19.35 16.11
CA ALA A 527 21.69 19.95 15.09
C ALA A 527 20.75 21.02 15.68
N ASN A 528 20.42 20.92 16.97
CA ASN A 528 19.67 21.93 17.71
C ASN A 528 20.53 23.10 18.23
N ARG A 529 21.87 23.05 18.10
CA ARG A 529 22.79 23.95 18.81
C ARG A 529 23.76 24.81 17.98
N LEU A 530 23.82 24.82 16.63
CA LEU A 530 24.47 25.88 15.78
C LEU A 530 24.45 25.49 14.25
N PRO A 531 25.28 26.08 13.37
CA PRO A 531 25.07 27.17 12.39
C PRO A 531 24.33 26.77 11.08
N LEU A 532 23.67 25.61 11.03
CA LEU A 532 22.97 25.14 9.82
C LEU A 532 21.81 26.06 9.40
N ARG A 533 21.16 26.65 10.41
CA ARG A 533 20.08 27.62 10.24
C ARG A 533 20.57 28.89 9.55
N ASP A 534 21.80 29.30 9.82
CA ASP A 534 22.43 30.49 9.23
C ASP A 534 22.93 30.20 7.80
N ILE A 535 23.55 29.03 7.58
CA ILE A 535 23.96 28.56 6.25
C ILE A 535 22.76 28.49 5.28
N LEU A 536 21.61 28.02 5.75
CA LEU A 536 20.41 27.87 4.91
C LEU A 536 19.55 29.15 4.87
N ARG A 537 19.64 30.04 5.87
CA ARG A 537 19.07 31.40 5.80
C ARG A 537 19.79 32.26 4.76
N GLU A 538 21.11 32.19 4.67
CA GLU A 538 21.90 32.88 3.64
C GLU A 538 21.52 32.44 2.21
N CYS A 539 21.12 31.18 2.02
CA CYS A 539 20.67 30.68 0.72
C CYS A 539 19.25 31.17 0.33
N ASN A 540 18.35 31.32 1.30
CA ASN A 540 16.99 31.82 1.06
C ASN A 540 16.91 33.35 0.95
N GLY A 541 17.99 34.07 1.29
CA GLY A 541 18.05 35.54 1.18
C GLY A 541 18.53 36.06 -0.18
N ASN A 542 18.94 35.17 -1.10
CA ASN A 542 19.52 35.50 -2.41
C ASN A 542 18.66 35.04 -3.60
N SER A 543 17.37 34.75 -3.38
CA SER A 543 16.42 34.29 -4.41
C SER A 543 15.29 35.26 -4.63
#